data_AF-A0A7C1TEY4-F1
#
_entry.id   AF-A0A7C1TEY4-F1
#
_cell.length_a   1.000
_cell.length_b   1.000
_cell.length_c   1.000
_cell.angle_alpha   90.00
_cell.angle_beta   90.00
_cell.angle_gamma   90.00
#
_symmetry.space_group_name_H-M   'P 1'
#
loop_
_entity.id
_entity.type
_entity.pdbx_description
1 polymer ?
#
loop_
_entity_poly.entity_id
_entity_poly.type
_entity_poly.pdbx_seq_one_letter_code
_entity_poly.pdbx_strand_id
1 'polypeptide(L)'
;MTSKTGISILLLMLFAPALWADSLYVTDRILLGVHKSASNDSPLLQSVPSGTSLEILAEENNFKKVRLPNGTQGWVDEAFLVNEQPAPAQYDILLAKHKRTQKQLAALQQKLKKTERELQIRQDQVSNAKTSMQELKKKLQHKQPAAATVEDDQKLKLAEMEIEKLKARITELESLKQTGANIDKQKTDAAAAEKELASLRTRIKVALLSLQGKEPPTVNGMASEPPGLPGWFWGVMLLFLIAGLATGIAIMDYRHRKRHGGFRI
;
A
#
# COMPACT_ATOMS: atom_id res chain seq x y z
N MET A 1 27.73 41.25 69.87
CA MET A 1 28.55 40.69 68.77
C MET A 1 28.34 39.18 68.79
N THR A 2 27.90 38.45 67.77
CA THR A 2 27.73 38.67 66.33
C THR A 2 26.91 37.48 65.80
N SER A 3 25.63 37.68 65.48
CA SER A 3 24.82 36.74 64.69
C SER A 3 24.47 37.40 63.35
N LYS A 4 25.47 37.57 62.48
CA LYS A 4 25.25 38.20 61.16
C LYS A 4 25.86 37.43 59.98
N THR A 5 26.60 36.35 60.22
CA THR A 5 27.28 35.59 59.16
C THR A 5 26.42 34.50 58.51
N GLY A 6 25.35 34.03 59.17
CA GLY A 6 24.43 33.03 58.59
C GLY A 6 23.46 33.59 57.55
N ILE A 7 23.08 34.87 57.67
CA ILE A 7 22.07 35.49 56.80
C ILE A 7 22.66 35.86 55.43
N SER A 8 23.98 36.07 55.35
CA SER A 8 24.65 36.47 54.11
C SER A 8 24.81 35.33 53.10
N ILE A 9 24.84 34.06 53.54
CA ILE A 9 24.95 32.90 52.65
C ILE A 9 23.56 32.47 52.12
N LEU A 10 22.50 32.67 52.91
CA LEU A 10 21.13 32.39 52.47
C LEU A 10 20.62 33.40 51.43
N LEU A 11 21.11 34.64 51.46
CA LEU A 11 20.68 35.69 50.53
C LEU A 11 21.34 35.57 49.13
N LEU A 12 22.48 34.90 49.02
CA LEU A 12 23.16 34.69 47.73
C LEU A 12 22.55 33.54 46.91
N MET A 13 21.74 32.68 47.55
CA MET A 13 21.12 31.53 46.89
C MET A 13 19.76 31.85 46.23
N LEU A 14 19.22 33.05 46.45
CA LEU A 14 17.91 33.47 45.92
C LEU A 14 17.98 34.18 44.55
N PHE A 15 19.18 34.37 43.99
CA PHE A 15 19.37 35.05 42.71
C PHE A 15 19.94 34.10 41.64
N ALA A 16 19.27 32.96 41.42
CA ALA A 16 19.50 32.17 40.22
C ALA A 16 18.68 32.78 39.07
N PRO A 17 19.31 33.32 38.01
CA PRO A 17 18.55 33.77 36.85
C PRO A 17 17.85 32.57 36.21
N ALA A 18 16.53 32.65 36.10
CA ALA A 18 15.77 31.70 35.29
C ALA A 18 16.19 31.89 33.83
N LEU A 19 17.09 31.04 33.35
CA LEU A 19 17.38 30.92 31.93
C LEU A 19 16.13 30.37 31.25
N TRP A 20 15.28 31.26 30.74
CA TRP A 20 14.21 30.89 29.82
C TRP A 20 14.88 30.38 28.54
N ALA A 21 14.92 29.07 28.40
CA ALA A 21 15.35 28.43 27.17
C ALA A 21 14.18 28.50 26.18
N ASP A 22 14.35 29.25 25.09
CA ASP A 22 13.42 29.22 23.97
C ASP A 22 13.47 27.84 23.33
N SER A 23 12.35 27.12 23.37
CA SER A 23 12.20 25.85 22.68
C SER A 23 12.01 26.09 21.19
N LEU A 24 13.02 25.72 20.41
CA LEU A 24 12.97 25.70 18.94
C LEU A 24 12.55 24.30 18.46
N TYR A 25 11.88 24.24 17.30
CA TYR A 25 11.45 23.00 16.67
C TYR A 25 12.25 22.73 15.39
N VAL A 26 12.66 21.48 15.19
CA VAL A 26 13.28 21.04 13.93
C VAL A 26 12.18 20.98 12.86
N THR A 27 12.47 21.48 11.66
CA THR A 27 11.53 21.41 10.53
C THR A 27 11.70 20.12 9.75
N ASP A 28 10.59 19.52 9.36
CA ASP A 28 10.53 18.25 8.60
C ASP A 28 10.92 18.40 7.11
N ARG A 29 11.38 19.58 6.70
CA ARG A 29 11.73 19.86 5.30
C ARG A 29 13.17 19.46 5.03
N ILE A 30 13.34 18.36 4.31
CA ILE A 30 14.62 18.02 3.70
C ILE A 30 14.89 19.02 2.56
N LEU A 31 16.05 19.66 2.63
CA LEU A 31 16.54 20.62 1.65
C LEU A 31 17.75 20.02 0.94
N LEU A 32 17.65 19.89 -0.39
CA LEU A 32 18.76 19.48 -1.24
C LEU A 32 19.58 20.71 -1.64
N GLY A 33 20.88 20.68 -1.35
CA GLY A 33 21.81 21.73 -1.76
C GLY A 33 22.17 21.64 -3.24
N VAL A 34 22.11 22.78 -3.93
CA VAL A 34 22.56 22.96 -5.32
C VAL A 34 23.89 23.70 -5.28
N HIS A 35 24.96 23.04 -5.70
CA HIS A 35 26.33 23.50 -5.60
C HIS A 35 26.86 24.03 -6.94
N LYS A 36 27.91 24.87 -6.89
CA LYS A 36 28.55 25.42 -8.09
C LYS A 36 29.35 24.40 -8.90
N SER A 37 29.95 23.39 -8.27
CA SER A 37 30.69 22.28 -8.89
C SER A 37 30.30 20.93 -8.28
N ALA A 38 30.71 19.83 -8.93
CA ALA A 38 30.46 18.43 -8.53
C ALA A 38 31.23 18.02 -7.24
N SER A 39 31.00 18.71 -6.13
CA SER A 39 31.62 18.44 -4.83
C SER A 39 30.77 18.99 -3.69
N ASN A 40 30.73 18.30 -2.55
CA ASN A 40 30.03 18.75 -1.34
C ASN A 40 30.70 19.97 -0.69
N ASP A 41 32.00 20.18 -0.92
CA ASP A 41 32.75 21.34 -0.42
C ASP A 41 32.60 22.58 -1.31
N SER A 42 31.91 22.44 -2.44
CA SER A 42 31.64 23.54 -3.36
C SER A 42 30.69 24.57 -2.74
N PRO A 43 30.81 25.87 -3.09
CA PRO A 43 29.84 26.88 -2.72
C PRO A 43 28.40 26.46 -3.05
N LEU A 44 27.52 26.58 -2.06
CA LEU A 44 26.08 26.39 -2.18
C LEU A 44 25.48 27.59 -2.93
N LEU A 45 24.83 27.34 -4.06
CA LEU A 45 24.10 28.34 -4.82
C LEU A 45 22.70 28.55 -4.26
N GLN A 46 21.99 27.45 -3.98
CA GLN A 46 20.61 27.47 -3.53
C GLN A 46 20.24 26.13 -2.86
N SER A 47 19.29 26.13 -1.94
CA SER A 47 18.67 24.90 -1.43
C SER A 47 17.25 24.75 -1.99
N VAL A 48 16.89 23.53 -2.40
CA VAL A 48 15.55 23.22 -2.91
C VAL A 48 14.85 22.19 -2.02
N PRO A 49 13.53 22.33 -1.77
CA PRO A 49 12.79 21.34 -1.00
C PRO A 49 12.64 20.02 -1.79
N SER A 50 12.55 18.91 -1.05
CA SER A 50 12.20 17.61 -1.63
C SER A 50 10.93 17.67 -2.49
N GLY A 51 10.94 16.97 -3.62
CA GLY A 51 9.84 16.97 -4.60
C GLY A 51 9.93 18.06 -5.67
N THR A 52 10.94 18.94 -5.61
CA THR A 52 11.24 19.89 -6.69
C THR A 52 11.62 19.14 -7.97
N SER A 53 10.97 19.45 -9.09
CA SER A 53 11.30 18.87 -10.39
C SER A 53 12.58 19.51 -10.95
N LEU A 54 13.50 18.67 -11.41
CA LEU A 54 14.81 19.07 -11.91
C LEU A 54 15.03 18.46 -13.31
N GLU A 55 15.61 19.26 -14.21
CA GLU A 55 16.04 18.78 -15.53
C GLU A 55 17.54 18.43 -15.46
N ILE A 56 17.93 17.21 -15.81
CA ILE A 56 19.32 16.76 -15.79
C ILE A 56 20.02 17.19 -17.07
N LEU A 57 21.16 17.87 -16.94
CA LEU A 57 21.97 18.39 -18.03
C LEU A 57 23.27 17.61 -18.25
N ALA A 58 23.90 17.13 -17.18
CA ALA A 58 25.14 16.37 -17.22
C ALA A 58 25.33 15.53 -15.95
N GLU A 59 26.26 14.59 -15.97
CA GLU A 59 26.61 13.71 -14.86
C GLU A 59 28.13 13.65 -14.72
N GLU A 60 28.62 13.77 -13.49
CA GLU A 60 30.05 13.73 -13.17
C GLU A 60 30.23 13.16 -11.76
N ASN A 61 30.93 12.03 -11.66
CA ASN A 61 31.07 11.26 -10.42
C ASN A 61 29.70 10.94 -9.79
N ASN A 62 29.50 11.29 -8.52
CA ASN A 62 28.23 11.10 -7.79
C ASN A 62 27.34 12.36 -7.82
N PHE A 63 27.58 13.29 -8.75
CA PHE A 63 26.82 14.52 -8.87
C PHE A 63 26.15 14.63 -10.25
N LYS A 64 24.94 15.19 -10.26
CA LYS A 64 24.25 15.55 -11.50
C LYS A 64 24.16 17.06 -11.63
N LYS A 65 24.50 17.57 -12.80
CA LYS A 65 24.24 18.96 -13.16
C LYS A 65 22.77 19.07 -13.54
N VAL A 66 22.05 19.94 -12.85
CA VAL A 66 20.60 20.12 -13.01
C VAL A 66 20.24 21.56 -13.34
N ARG A 67 19.10 21.74 -14.01
CA ARG A 67 18.42 23.03 -14.19
C ARG A 67 17.14 23.05 -13.36
N LEU A 68 17.00 24.10 -12.56
CA LEU A 68 15.82 24.36 -11.74
C LEU A 68 14.73 25.09 -12.55
N PRO A 69 13.46 25.09 -12.09
CA PRO A 69 12.37 25.84 -12.74
C PRO A 69 12.60 27.35 -12.83
N ASN A 70 13.41 27.91 -11.94
CA ASN A 70 13.81 29.33 -11.95
C ASN A 70 14.96 29.63 -12.93
N GLY A 71 15.46 28.62 -13.67
CA GLY A 71 16.55 28.75 -14.63
C GLY A 71 17.96 28.59 -14.04
N THR A 72 18.10 28.51 -12.72
CA THR A 72 19.39 28.30 -12.05
C THR A 72 19.96 26.93 -12.41
N GLN A 73 21.27 26.88 -12.69
CA GLN A 73 21.98 25.63 -12.97
C GLN A 73 23.05 25.39 -11.92
N GLY A 74 23.19 24.14 -11.50
CA GLY A 74 24.21 23.72 -10.54
C GLY A 74 24.26 22.21 -10.40
N TRP A 75 25.10 21.74 -9.48
CA TRP A 75 25.36 20.33 -9.22
C TRP A 75 24.65 19.90 -7.94
N VAL A 76 24.01 18.75 -7.99
CA VAL A 76 23.34 18.13 -6.84
C VAL A 76 23.86 16.71 -6.65
N ASP A 77 23.92 16.24 -5.41
CA ASP A 77 24.34 14.88 -5.09
C ASP A 77 23.26 13.88 -5.56
N GLU A 78 23.69 12.90 -6.35
CA GLU A 78 22.82 11.86 -6.93
C GLU A 78 22.11 11.02 -5.87
N ALA A 79 22.70 10.86 -4.68
CA ALA A 79 22.12 10.06 -3.59
C ALA A 79 20.74 10.57 -3.13
N PHE A 80 20.43 11.84 -3.41
CA PHE A 80 19.16 12.48 -3.07
C PHE A 80 18.20 12.60 -4.26
N LEU A 81 18.58 12.10 -5.44
CA LEU A 81 17.75 12.08 -6.63
C LEU A 81 17.08 10.72 -6.80
N VAL A 82 15.79 10.75 -7.13
CA VAL A 82 15.05 9.56 -7.53
C VAL A 82 14.52 9.77 -8.93
N ASN A 83 14.76 8.80 -9.81
CA ASN A 83 14.22 8.82 -11.19
C ASN A 83 12.69 8.62 -11.22
N GLU A 84 12.11 8.07 -10.14
CA GLU A 84 10.68 7.85 -10.04
C GLU A 84 9.97 9.11 -9.53
N GLN A 85 8.92 9.52 -10.25
CA GLN A 85 8.06 10.65 -9.89
C GLN A 85 7.56 10.49 -8.43
N PRO A 86 7.45 11.55 -7.62
CA PRO A 86 7.06 11.42 -6.22
C PRO A 86 5.78 10.61 -6.04
N ALA A 87 5.78 9.69 -5.08
CA ALA A 87 4.68 8.75 -4.82
C ALA A 87 3.26 9.38 -4.80
N PRO A 88 3.04 10.63 -4.30
CA PRO A 88 1.72 11.25 -4.35
C PRO A 88 1.19 11.50 -5.77
N ALA A 89 2.03 11.94 -6.70
CA ALA A 89 1.62 12.21 -8.08
C ALA A 89 1.28 10.90 -8.82
N GLN A 90 2.04 9.84 -8.58
CA GLN A 90 1.75 8.51 -9.13
C GLN A 90 0.43 7.95 -8.57
N TYR A 91 0.15 8.18 -7.29
CA TYR A 91 -1.08 7.73 -6.64
C TYR A 91 -2.33 8.34 -7.27
N ASP A 92 -2.35 9.65 -7.53
CA ASP A 92 -3.51 10.31 -8.13
C ASP A 92 -3.80 9.80 -9.54
N ILE A 93 -2.76 9.61 -10.35
CA ILE A 93 -2.87 9.05 -11.71
C ILE A 93 -3.40 7.61 -11.64
N LEU A 94 -2.85 6.78 -10.75
CA LEU A 94 -3.25 5.38 -10.61
C LEU A 94 -4.68 5.26 -10.07
N LEU A 95 -5.08 6.10 -9.13
CA LEU A 95 -6.45 6.16 -8.60
C LEU A 95 -7.46 6.56 -9.68
N ALA A 96 -7.12 7.54 -10.51
CA ALA A 96 -7.97 7.95 -11.63
C ALA A 96 -8.12 6.83 -12.66
N LYS A 97 -7.02 6.14 -13.01
CA LYS A 97 -7.03 4.97 -13.90
C LYS A 97 -7.89 3.85 -13.31
N HIS A 98 -7.73 3.53 -12.03
CA HIS A 98 -8.53 2.52 -11.33
C HIS A 98 -10.02 2.82 -11.40
N LYS A 99 -10.44 4.04 -11.04
CA LYS A 99 -11.85 4.45 -11.11
C LYS A 99 -12.42 4.33 -12.52
N ARG A 100 -11.64 4.67 -13.54
CA ARG A 100 -12.06 4.54 -14.96
C ARG A 100 -12.25 3.07 -15.34
N THR A 101 -11.28 2.22 -15.04
CA THR A 101 -11.34 0.78 -15.31
C THR A 101 -12.50 0.12 -14.56
N GLN A 102 -12.73 0.49 -13.30
CA GLN A 102 -13.83 -0.02 -12.50
C GLN A 102 -15.20 0.34 -13.12
N LYS A 103 -15.37 1.59 -13.58
CA LYS A 103 -16.59 2.00 -14.30
C LYS A 103 -16.79 1.22 -15.60
N GLN A 104 -15.71 0.99 -16.35
CA GLN A 104 -15.77 0.21 -17.59
C GLN A 104 -16.14 -1.25 -17.33
N LEU A 105 -15.58 -1.86 -16.28
CA LEU A 105 -15.93 -3.21 -15.85
C LEU A 105 -17.41 -3.33 -15.48
N ALA A 106 -17.94 -2.39 -14.68
CA ALA A 106 -19.35 -2.39 -14.32
C ALA A 106 -20.27 -2.27 -15.56
N ALA A 107 -19.94 -1.39 -16.51
CA ALA A 107 -20.69 -1.24 -17.75
C ALA A 107 -20.61 -2.49 -18.64
N LEU A 108 -19.43 -3.12 -18.73
CA LEU A 108 -19.21 -4.36 -19.48
C LEU A 108 -19.98 -5.54 -18.86
N GLN A 109 -19.99 -5.66 -17.53
CA GLN A 109 -20.78 -6.67 -16.83
C GLN A 109 -22.29 -6.50 -17.08
N GLN A 110 -22.78 -5.27 -17.09
CA GLN A 110 -24.18 -5.00 -17.40
C GLN A 110 -24.51 -5.36 -18.86
N LYS A 111 -23.62 -5.06 -19.80
CA LYS A 111 -23.75 -5.48 -21.20
C LYS A 111 -23.78 -6.99 -21.32
N LEU A 112 -22.87 -7.72 -20.67
CA LEU A 112 -22.89 -9.18 -20.66
C LEU A 112 -24.21 -9.74 -20.14
N LYS A 113 -24.69 -9.27 -18.98
CA LYS A 113 -25.99 -9.70 -18.44
C LYS A 113 -27.16 -9.40 -19.37
N LYS A 114 -27.07 -8.36 -20.20
CA LYS A 114 -28.09 -8.04 -21.20
C LYS A 114 -27.99 -9.00 -22.39
N THR A 115 -26.78 -9.23 -22.90
CA THR A 115 -26.51 -10.17 -23.99
C THR A 115 -26.91 -11.59 -23.63
N GLU A 116 -26.64 -12.05 -22.39
CA GLU A 116 -27.05 -13.38 -21.91
C GLU A 116 -28.57 -13.53 -21.85
N ARG A 117 -29.28 -12.51 -21.37
CA ARG A 117 -30.75 -12.51 -21.39
C ARG A 117 -31.29 -12.53 -22.81
N GLU A 118 -30.71 -11.74 -23.71
CA GLU A 118 -31.11 -11.73 -25.11
C GLU A 118 -30.86 -13.10 -25.76
N LEU A 119 -29.71 -13.72 -25.49
CA LEU A 119 -29.38 -15.06 -25.98
C LEU A 119 -30.43 -16.09 -25.53
N GLN A 120 -30.80 -16.09 -24.25
CA GLN A 120 -31.82 -16.99 -23.71
C GLN A 120 -33.16 -16.78 -24.41
N ILE A 121 -33.61 -15.53 -24.55
CA ILE A 121 -34.86 -15.20 -25.25
C ILE A 121 -34.83 -15.71 -26.70
N ARG A 122 -33.70 -15.56 -27.41
CA ARG A 122 -33.56 -16.05 -28.79
C ARG A 122 -33.58 -17.58 -28.85
N GLN A 123 -32.95 -18.26 -27.90
CA GLN A 123 -32.98 -19.71 -27.80
C GLN A 123 -34.42 -20.22 -27.58
N ASP A 124 -35.18 -19.56 -26.72
CA ASP A 124 -36.61 -19.87 -26.50
C ASP A 124 -37.44 -19.62 -27.77
N GLN A 125 -37.18 -18.53 -28.49
CA GLN A 125 -37.83 -18.24 -29.78
C GLN A 125 -37.57 -19.33 -30.81
N VAL A 126 -36.32 -19.82 -30.92
CA VAL A 126 -35.98 -20.93 -31.81
C VAL A 126 -36.70 -22.22 -31.40
N SER A 127 -36.77 -22.52 -30.10
CA SER A 127 -37.49 -23.69 -29.58
C SER A 127 -38.98 -23.64 -29.93
N ASN A 128 -39.62 -22.49 -29.72
CA ASN A 128 -41.03 -22.27 -30.03
C ASN A 128 -41.30 -22.32 -31.54
N ALA A 129 -40.48 -21.63 -32.34
CA ALA A 129 -40.59 -21.64 -33.80
C ALA A 129 -40.43 -23.06 -34.36
N LYS A 130 -39.44 -23.82 -33.85
CA LYS A 130 -39.23 -25.22 -34.24
C LYS A 130 -40.44 -26.11 -33.89
N THR A 131 -41.04 -25.92 -32.72
CA THR A 131 -42.24 -26.68 -32.31
C THR A 131 -43.43 -26.35 -33.23
N SER A 132 -43.67 -25.07 -33.50
CA SER A 132 -44.75 -24.63 -34.40
C SER A 132 -44.56 -25.15 -35.83
N MET A 133 -43.33 -25.18 -36.33
CA MET A 133 -42.98 -25.72 -37.63
C MET A 133 -43.19 -27.24 -37.70
N GLN A 134 -42.88 -27.98 -36.63
CA GLN A 134 -43.19 -29.41 -36.54
C GLN A 134 -44.70 -29.68 -36.55
N GLU A 135 -45.49 -28.88 -35.83
CA GLU A 135 -46.94 -28.98 -35.86
C GLU A 135 -47.53 -28.66 -37.23
N LEU A 136 -47.03 -27.60 -37.89
CA LEU A 136 -47.44 -27.23 -39.24
C LEU A 136 -47.14 -28.37 -40.22
N LYS A 137 -45.95 -28.96 -40.14
CA LYS A 137 -45.55 -30.10 -40.95
C LYS A 137 -46.45 -31.32 -40.72
N LYS A 138 -46.81 -31.63 -39.46
CA LYS A 138 -47.75 -32.72 -39.14
C LYS A 138 -49.15 -32.45 -39.71
N LYS A 139 -49.64 -31.21 -39.62
CA LYS A 139 -50.93 -30.80 -40.19
C LYS A 139 -50.95 -30.94 -41.71
N LEU A 140 -49.85 -30.58 -42.38
CA LEU A 140 -49.69 -30.75 -43.82
C LEU A 140 -49.63 -32.23 -44.23
N GLN A 141 -48.97 -33.08 -43.44
CA GLN A 141 -48.94 -34.53 -43.69
C GLN A 141 -50.32 -35.20 -43.59
N HIS A 142 -51.22 -34.68 -42.75
CA HIS A 142 -52.58 -35.21 -42.60
C HIS A 142 -53.57 -34.65 -43.65
N LYS A 143 -53.20 -33.58 -44.36
CA LYS A 143 -53.99 -33.00 -45.47
C LYS A 143 -53.58 -33.73 -46.75
N GLN A 144 -54.52 -34.30 -47.50
CA GLN A 144 -54.23 -35.07 -48.72
C GLN A 144 -53.32 -34.31 -49.71
N PRO A 145 -52.36 -34.99 -50.38
CA PRO A 145 -51.30 -34.36 -51.18
C PRO A 145 -51.80 -33.53 -52.37
N ALA A 146 -53.06 -33.68 -52.78
CA ALA A 146 -53.69 -32.89 -53.84
C ALA A 146 -54.28 -31.54 -53.36
N ALA A 147 -54.37 -31.30 -52.04
CA ALA A 147 -54.92 -30.09 -51.43
C ALA A 147 -53.87 -29.25 -50.67
N ALA A 148 -52.60 -29.66 -50.70
CA ALA A 148 -51.47 -28.85 -50.24
C ALA A 148 -51.26 -27.71 -51.24
N THR A 149 -51.50 -26.48 -50.79
CA THR A 149 -51.39 -25.30 -51.65
C THR A 149 -49.94 -24.82 -51.71
N VAL A 150 -49.54 -24.21 -52.84
CA VAL A 150 -48.21 -23.57 -53.00
C VAL A 150 -47.92 -22.57 -51.87
N GLU A 151 -48.97 -21.96 -51.30
CA GLU A 151 -48.87 -21.05 -50.14
C GLU A 151 -48.38 -21.75 -48.86
N ASP A 152 -48.75 -23.01 -48.63
CA ASP A 152 -48.38 -23.75 -47.43
C ASP A 152 -46.90 -24.15 -47.45
N ASP A 153 -46.39 -24.55 -48.63
CA ASP A 153 -44.96 -24.82 -48.85
C ASP A 153 -44.12 -23.54 -48.74
N GLN A 154 -44.65 -22.41 -49.20
CA GLN A 154 -44.00 -21.11 -49.00
C GLN A 154 -43.92 -20.74 -47.51
N LYS A 155 -44.99 -20.94 -46.73
CA LYS A 155 -44.99 -20.69 -45.28
C LYS A 155 -43.98 -21.56 -44.54
N LEU A 156 -43.83 -22.83 -44.94
CA LEU A 156 -42.82 -23.73 -44.35
C LEU A 156 -41.40 -23.23 -44.62
N LYS A 157 -41.10 -22.87 -45.87
CA LYS A 157 -39.79 -22.30 -46.25
C LYS A 157 -39.50 -20.99 -45.53
N LEU A 158 -40.49 -20.12 -45.38
CA LEU A 158 -40.35 -18.86 -44.63
C LEU A 158 -40.00 -19.12 -43.16
N ALA A 159 -40.68 -20.08 -42.52
CA ALA A 159 -40.41 -20.46 -41.13
C ALA A 159 -39.01 -21.09 -40.96
N GLU A 160 -38.56 -21.90 -41.92
CA GLU A 160 -37.21 -22.48 -41.92
C GLU A 160 -36.13 -21.38 -42.05
N MET A 161 -36.33 -20.41 -42.95
CA MET A 161 -35.41 -19.27 -43.08
C MET A 161 -35.36 -18.41 -41.81
N GLU A 162 -36.48 -18.22 -41.13
CA GLU A 162 -36.54 -17.46 -39.88
C GLU A 162 -35.78 -18.16 -38.75
N ILE A 163 -35.92 -19.48 -38.63
CA ILE A 163 -35.13 -20.29 -37.69
C ILE A 163 -33.63 -20.18 -37.99
N GLU A 164 -33.23 -20.28 -39.27
CA GLU A 164 -31.81 -20.13 -39.65
C GLU A 164 -31.27 -18.74 -39.32
N LYS A 165 -32.05 -17.67 -39.57
CA LYS A 165 -31.67 -16.30 -39.16
C LYS A 165 -31.51 -16.18 -37.65
N LEU A 166 -32.43 -16.75 -36.86
CA LEU A 166 -32.36 -16.73 -35.41
C LEU A 166 -31.14 -17.51 -34.89
N LYS A 167 -30.84 -18.67 -35.46
CA LYS A 167 -29.63 -19.45 -35.13
C LYS A 167 -28.34 -18.68 -35.46
N ALA A 168 -28.26 -18.06 -36.64
CA ALA A 168 -27.11 -17.24 -37.01
C ALA A 168 -26.89 -16.12 -35.99
N ARG A 169 -27.96 -15.45 -35.56
CA ARG A 169 -27.87 -14.40 -34.54
C ARG A 169 -27.45 -14.94 -33.17
N ILE A 170 -27.89 -16.13 -32.78
CA ILE A 170 -27.43 -16.83 -31.56
C ILE A 170 -25.93 -17.06 -31.62
N THR A 171 -25.40 -17.60 -32.73
CA THR A 171 -23.95 -17.85 -32.86
C THR A 171 -23.12 -16.56 -32.78
N GLU A 172 -23.63 -15.46 -33.33
CA GLU A 172 -23.00 -14.14 -33.20
C GLU A 172 -22.99 -13.67 -31.74
N LEU A 173 -24.12 -13.76 -31.03
CA LEU A 173 -24.24 -13.38 -29.62
C LEU A 173 -23.37 -14.27 -28.71
N GLU A 174 -23.21 -15.56 -29.03
CA GLU A 174 -22.30 -16.47 -28.32
C GLU A 174 -20.83 -16.09 -28.52
N SER A 175 -20.43 -15.67 -29.72
CA SER A 175 -19.08 -15.14 -29.97
C SER A 175 -18.80 -13.86 -29.17
N LEU A 176 -19.80 -12.97 -29.06
CA LEU A 176 -19.74 -11.77 -28.20
C LEU A 176 -19.73 -12.11 -26.71
N LYS A 177 -20.24 -13.28 -26.31
CA LYS A 177 -20.13 -13.77 -24.93
C LYS A 177 -18.74 -14.34 -24.63
N GLN A 178 -18.12 -15.04 -25.59
CA GLN A 178 -16.77 -15.60 -25.43
C GLN A 178 -15.70 -14.52 -25.24
N THR A 179 -15.84 -13.36 -25.91
CA THR A 179 -15.00 -12.19 -25.61
C THR A 179 -15.18 -11.67 -24.17
N GLY A 180 -16.29 -12.00 -23.52
CA GLY A 180 -16.52 -11.78 -22.10
C GLY A 180 -15.62 -12.59 -21.15
N ALA A 181 -14.98 -13.67 -21.59
CA ALA A 181 -13.97 -14.37 -20.78
C ALA A 181 -12.75 -13.49 -20.46
N ASN A 182 -12.48 -12.46 -21.29
CA ASN A 182 -11.47 -11.44 -20.98
C ASN A 182 -11.90 -10.51 -19.83
N ILE A 183 -13.21 -10.40 -19.54
CA ILE A 183 -13.70 -9.59 -18.42
C ILE A 183 -13.31 -10.21 -17.07
N ASP A 184 -13.24 -11.54 -16.97
CA ASP A 184 -12.79 -12.19 -15.73
C ASP A 184 -11.29 -11.99 -15.49
N LYS A 185 -10.46 -12.05 -16.54
CA LYS A 185 -9.04 -11.64 -16.46
C LYS A 185 -8.93 -10.16 -16.07
N GLN A 186 -9.76 -9.30 -16.65
CA GLN A 186 -9.71 -7.87 -16.34
C GLN A 186 -10.21 -7.54 -14.92
N LYS A 187 -11.05 -8.38 -14.31
CA LYS A 187 -11.38 -8.32 -12.87
C LYS A 187 -10.20 -8.72 -11.99
N THR A 188 -9.46 -9.78 -12.35
CA THR A 188 -8.28 -10.20 -11.58
C THR A 188 -7.20 -9.13 -11.63
N ASP A 189 -7.01 -8.49 -12.79
CA ASP A 189 -6.06 -7.39 -12.97
C ASP A 189 -6.50 -6.15 -12.18
N ALA A 190 -7.81 -5.84 -12.15
CA ALA A 190 -8.34 -4.77 -11.31
C ALA A 190 -8.12 -5.03 -9.81
N ALA A 191 -8.32 -6.25 -9.34
CA ALA A 191 -8.06 -6.63 -7.95
C ALA A 191 -6.56 -6.56 -7.59
N ALA A 192 -5.66 -6.86 -8.54
CA ALA A 192 -4.23 -6.66 -8.35
C ALA A 192 -3.86 -5.17 -8.26
N ALA A 193 -4.43 -4.33 -9.12
CA ALA A 193 -4.23 -2.87 -9.08
C ALA A 193 -4.77 -2.23 -7.77
N GLU A 194 -5.86 -2.75 -7.20
CA GLU A 194 -6.34 -2.32 -5.88
C GLU A 194 -5.33 -2.62 -4.77
N LYS A 195 -4.65 -3.78 -4.82
CA LYS A 195 -3.59 -4.14 -3.86
C LYS A 195 -2.39 -3.21 -3.98
N GLU A 196 -2.00 -2.85 -5.21
CA GLU A 196 -0.92 -1.88 -5.45
C GLU A 196 -1.29 -0.48 -4.95
N LEU A 197 -2.52 -0.03 -5.18
CA LEU A 197 -3.00 1.24 -4.62
C LEU A 197 -2.99 1.25 -3.09
N ALA A 198 -3.33 0.13 -2.45
CA ALA A 198 -3.29 -0.02 -1.00
C ALA A 198 -1.85 0.02 -0.46
N SER A 199 -0.90 -0.63 -1.14
CA SER A 199 0.50 -0.62 -0.76
C SER A 199 1.12 0.77 -0.94
N LEU A 200 0.84 1.46 -2.05
CA LEU A 200 1.27 2.84 -2.31
C LEU A 200 0.69 3.80 -1.27
N ARG A 201 -0.60 3.70 -0.95
CA ARG A 201 -1.23 4.50 0.12
C ARG A 201 -0.52 4.28 1.46
N THR A 202 -0.14 3.04 1.77
CA THR A 202 0.57 2.72 3.00
C THR A 202 1.97 3.33 3.01
N ARG A 203 2.72 3.21 1.90
CA ARG A 203 4.03 3.84 1.72
C ARG A 203 3.96 5.37 1.86
N ILE A 204 2.98 6.01 1.22
CA ILE A 204 2.75 7.46 1.33
C ILE A 204 2.43 7.84 2.78
N LYS A 205 1.58 7.07 3.46
CA LYS A 205 1.25 7.31 4.88
C LYS A 205 2.48 7.18 5.77
N VAL A 206 3.31 6.15 5.58
CA VAL A 206 4.55 5.95 6.34
C VAL A 206 5.53 7.08 6.08
N ALA A 207 5.73 7.46 4.82
CA ALA A 207 6.59 8.59 4.45
C ALA A 207 6.10 9.91 5.05
N LEU A 208 4.78 10.12 5.12
CA LEU A 208 4.19 11.31 5.72
C LEU A 208 4.36 11.32 7.24
N LEU A 209 4.25 10.17 7.90
CA LEU A 209 4.47 10.04 9.35
C LEU A 209 5.94 10.21 9.73
N SER A 210 6.86 9.61 8.96
CA SER A 210 8.30 9.81 9.14
C SER A 210 8.72 11.26 8.91
N LEU A 211 8.05 11.95 7.96
CA LEU A 211 8.23 13.39 7.83
C LEU A 211 7.77 14.09 9.11
N GLN A 212 6.58 13.79 9.65
CA GLN A 212 6.04 14.42 10.86
C GLN A 212 6.76 14.12 12.19
N GLY A 213 7.95 13.49 12.16
CA GLY A 213 8.68 13.08 13.37
C GLY A 213 7.93 12.10 14.27
N LYS A 214 6.83 11.51 13.77
CA LYS A 214 6.06 10.47 14.46
C LYS A 214 6.54 9.13 13.93
N GLU A 215 7.09 8.30 14.81
CA GLU A 215 7.45 6.94 14.43
C GLU A 215 6.25 6.27 13.72
N PRO A 216 6.45 5.67 12.54
CA PRO A 216 5.36 5.06 11.81
C PRO A 216 4.71 4.00 12.70
N PRO A 217 3.38 3.83 12.70
CA PRO A 217 2.75 2.73 13.38
C PRO A 217 3.32 1.47 12.75
N THR A 218 4.20 0.80 13.48
CA THR A 218 4.73 -0.50 13.11
C THR A 218 3.52 -1.38 12.89
N VAL A 219 3.31 -1.79 11.64
CA VAL A 219 2.45 -2.94 11.36
C VAL A 219 3.07 -4.09 12.14
N ASN A 220 2.33 -4.52 13.17
CA ASN A 220 2.70 -5.43 14.25
C ASN A 220 3.17 -4.69 15.53
N GLY A 221 2.28 -4.70 16.53
CA GLY A 221 2.66 -4.83 17.93
C GLY A 221 3.32 -6.18 18.19
N MET A 222 4.43 -6.47 17.50
CA MET A 222 5.36 -7.52 17.88
C MET A 222 6.62 -6.84 18.40
N ALA A 223 6.55 -6.56 19.70
CA ALA A 223 7.66 -6.67 20.64
C ALA A 223 9.05 -6.33 20.09
N SER A 224 9.44 -5.07 20.24
CA SER A 224 10.84 -4.75 20.53
C SER A 224 10.93 -3.77 21.71
N GLU A 225 10.07 -3.97 22.71
CA GLU A 225 10.63 -3.91 24.07
C GLU A 225 11.67 -5.05 24.11
N PRO A 226 12.95 -4.78 24.44
CA PRO A 226 13.88 -5.86 24.69
C PRO A 226 13.20 -6.80 25.70
N PRO A 227 13.21 -8.13 25.51
CA PRO A 227 12.47 -9.03 26.37
C PRO A 227 12.88 -8.72 27.82
N GLY A 228 11.94 -8.14 28.58
CA GLY A 228 12.17 -7.90 29.99
C GLY A 228 12.62 -9.22 30.59
N LEU A 229 13.72 -9.18 31.34
CA LEU A 229 14.30 -10.40 31.92
C LEU A 229 13.17 -11.20 32.58
N PRO A 230 13.04 -12.51 32.30
CA PRO A 230 11.95 -13.31 32.83
C PRO A 230 11.80 -13.11 34.33
N GLY A 231 10.58 -13.11 34.89
CA GLY A 231 10.38 -12.86 36.33
C GLY A 231 11.22 -13.77 37.24
N TRP A 232 11.55 -14.98 36.79
CA TRP A 232 12.44 -15.91 37.51
C TRP A 232 13.91 -15.43 37.60
N PHE A 233 14.37 -14.58 36.66
CA PHE A 233 15.72 -14.04 36.64
C PHE A 233 16.02 -13.26 37.93
N TRP A 234 15.07 -12.43 38.39
CA TRP A 234 15.21 -11.68 39.64
C TRP A 234 15.28 -12.61 40.86
N GLY A 235 14.52 -13.72 40.85
CA GLY A 235 14.61 -14.75 41.89
C GLY A 235 15.97 -15.42 41.94
N VAL A 236 16.55 -15.75 40.78
CA VAL A 236 17.90 -16.32 40.69
C VAL A 236 18.98 -15.32 41.10
N MET A 237 18.85 -14.05 40.70
CA MET A 237 19.77 -12.98 41.10
C MET A 237 19.78 -12.77 42.62
N LEU A 238 18.60 -12.77 43.26
CA LEU A 238 18.47 -12.71 44.71
C LEU A 238 19.11 -13.92 45.40
N LEU A 239 18.94 -15.12 44.86
CA LEU A 239 19.51 -16.34 45.41
C LEU A 239 21.05 -16.29 45.38
N PHE A 240 21.65 -15.87 44.26
CA PHE A 240 23.10 -15.69 44.17
C PHE A 240 23.62 -14.61 45.12
N LEU A 241 22.87 -13.53 45.35
CA LEU A 241 23.25 -12.49 46.29
C LEU A 241 23.27 -13.02 47.73
N ILE A 242 22.26 -13.80 48.13
CA ILE A 242 22.19 -14.42 49.47
C ILE A 242 23.30 -15.47 49.63
N ALA A 243 23.53 -16.32 48.62
CA ALA A 243 24.59 -17.32 48.64
C ALA A 243 25.99 -16.68 48.75
N GLY A 244 26.22 -15.59 48.01
CA GLY A 244 27.46 -14.81 48.09
C GLY A 244 27.68 -14.20 49.48
N LEU A 245 26.62 -13.65 50.08
CA LEU A 245 26.68 -13.06 51.42
C LEU A 245 26.97 -14.13 52.50
N ALA A 246 26.29 -15.29 52.44
CA ALA A 246 26.53 -16.39 53.37
C ALA A 246 27.96 -16.96 53.24
N THR A 247 28.43 -17.13 52.00
CA THR A 247 29.80 -17.59 51.72
C THR A 247 30.83 -16.57 52.23
N GLY A 248 30.55 -15.27 52.05
CA GLY A 248 31.38 -14.18 52.56
C GLY A 248 31.49 -14.20 54.09
N ILE A 249 30.37 -14.36 54.81
CA ILE A 249 30.35 -14.50 56.27
C ILE A 249 31.15 -15.74 56.70
N ALA A 250 30.95 -16.89 56.06
CA ALA A 250 31.64 -18.12 56.39
C ALA A 250 33.17 -18.01 56.20
N ILE A 251 33.62 -17.36 55.12
CA ILE A 251 35.05 -17.11 54.87
C ILE A 251 35.61 -16.12 55.89
N MET A 252 34.86 -15.08 56.24
CA MET A 252 35.26 -14.10 57.25
C MET A 252 35.40 -14.75 58.62
N ASP A 253 34.42 -15.55 59.04
CA ASP A 253 34.45 -16.32 60.29
C ASP A 253 35.59 -17.33 60.30
N TYR A 254 35.80 -18.07 59.19
CA TYR A 254 36.94 -18.98 59.04
C TYR A 254 38.29 -18.26 59.16
N ARG A 255 38.46 -17.10 58.50
CA ARG A 255 39.68 -16.29 58.60
C ARG A 255 39.87 -15.69 59.99
N HIS A 256 38.79 -15.28 60.65
CA HIS A 256 38.83 -14.71 61.99
C HIS A 256 39.26 -15.78 63.01
N ARG A 257 38.70 -17.00 62.94
CA ARG A 257 39.11 -18.15 63.76
C ARG A 257 40.55 -18.60 63.52
N LYS A 258 41.07 -18.42 62.31
CA LYS A 258 42.47 -18.75 61.98
C LYS A 258 43.47 -17.71 62.50
N ARG A 259 43.04 -16.45 62.71
CA ARG A 259 43.89 -15.37 63.25
C ARG A 259 43.78 -15.22 64.76
N HIS A 260 42.64 -15.54 65.33
CA HIS A 260 42.39 -15.52 66.77
C HIS A 260 41.98 -16.92 67.20
N GLY A 261 42.93 -17.67 67.79
CA GLY A 261 42.76 -19.05 68.23
C GLY A 261 41.46 -19.22 69.03
N GLY A 262 40.69 -20.24 68.65
CA GLY A 262 39.28 -20.40 68.96
C GLY A 262 38.89 -20.09 70.42
N PHE A 263 38.07 -19.06 70.58
CA PHE A 263 37.24 -18.89 71.76
C PHE A 263 35.84 -19.41 71.42
N ARG A 264 35.40 -20.45 72.13
CA ARG A 264 34.03 -20.95 72.07
C ARG A 264 33.20 -20.12 73.04
N ILE A 265 32.14 -19.48 72.55
CA ILE A 265 30.96 -19.14 73.35
C ILE A 265 29.81 -19.92 72.73
#